data_AF-A0A367ZAG5-F1
#
_entry.id   AF-A0A367ZAG5-F1
#
_cell.length_a   1.000
_cell.length_b   1.000
_cell.length_c   1.000
_cell.angle_alpha   90.00
_cell.angle_beta   90.00
_cell.angle_gamma   90.00
#
_symmetry.space_group_name_H-M   'P 1'
#
loop_
_entity.id
_entity.type
_entity.pdbx_description
1 polymer ?
#
loop_
_entity_poly.entity_id
_entity_poly.type
_entity_poly.pdbx_seq_one_letter_code
_entity_poly.pdbx_strand_id
1 'polypeptide(L)'
;MGQQQLVLIILGVIIVGIAIAVGIGLFQGTSVNANKNAIINDLMNIGQYANRYRLRPEPLGGGGRTYNGFNLPQNLRSNENADYTNYVVTPQSITFTAVSKFGYGNIIVTLDSTGTLGNFSFTGDFE
;
A
#
# COMPACT_ATOMS: atom_id res chain seq x y z
N MET A 1 22.73 16.69 -50.39
CA MET A 1 21.37 16.65 -49.82
C MET A 1 21.05 15.32 -49.11
N GLY A 2 21.37 14.15 -49.70
CA GLY A 2 21.15 12.85 -49.03
C GLY A 2 21.88 12.65 -47.70
N GLN A 3 23.09 13.19 -47.51
CA GLN A 3 23.84 13.07 -46.25
C GLN A 3 23.18 13.85 -45.08
N GLN A 4 22.65 15.04 -45.31
CA GLN A 4 21.97 15.83 -44.27
C GLN A 4 20.59 15.23 -43.91
N GLN A 5 19.86 14.71 -44.90
CA GLN A 5 18.60 14.03 -44.64
C GLN A 5 18.80 12.74 -43.85
N LEU A 6 19.86 11.97 -44.15
CA LEU A 6 20.19 10.75 -43.41
C LEU A 6 20.54 11.06 -41.94
N VAL A 7 21.28 12.14 -41.68
CA VAL A 7 21.59 12.58 -40.30
C VAL A 7 20.33 12.99 -39.53
N LEU A 8 19.41 13.70 -40.16
CA LEU A 8 18.15 14.12 -39.50
C LEU A 8 17.26 12.93 -39.14
N ILE A 9 17.19 11.91 -40.00
CA ILE A 9 16.44 10.68 -39.71
C ILE A 9 17.04 9.94 -38.52
N ILE A 10 18.37 9.80 -38.47
CA ILE A 10 19.06 9.12 -37.36
C ILE A 10 18.80 9.84 -36.04
N LEU A 11 18.91 11.17 -36.02
CA LEU A 11 18.61 11.96 -34.82
C LEU A 11 17.15 11.79 -34.36
N GLY A 12 16.19 11.78 -35.30
CA GLY A 12 14.79 11.55 -34.98
C GLY A 12 14.54 10.18 -34.32
N VAL A 13 15.13 9.11 -34.86
CA VAL A 13 14.98 7.75 -34.33
C VAL A 13 15.60 7.62 -32.94
N ILE A 14 16.77 8.24 -32.69
CA ILE A 14 17.42 8.22 -31.37
C ILE A 14 16.51 8.86 -30.31
N ILE A 15 15.89 10.01 -30.64
CA ILE A 15 15.00 10.71 -29.71
C ILE A 15 13.75 9.87 -29.39
N VAL A 16 13.11 9.29 -30.42
CA VAL A 16 11.93 8.43 -30.23
C VAL A 16 12.27 7.20 -29.40
N GLY A 17 13.44 6.59 -29.62
CA GLY A 17 13.90 5.44 -28.85
C GLY A 17 14.03 5.74 -27.35
N ILE A 18 14.64 6.88 -27.00
CA ILE A 18 14.79 7.31 -25.61
C ILE A 18 13.41 7.64 -24.99
N ALA A 19 12.55 8.33 -25.74
CA ALA A 19 11.22 8.70 -25.26
C ALA A 19 10.36 7.48 -24.88
N ILE A 20 10.43 6.40 -25.67
CA ILE A 20 9.72 5.14 -25.38
C ILE A 20 10.28 4.50 -24.10
N ALA A 21 11.61 4.39 -23.97
CA ALA A 21 12.24 3.78 -22.81
C ALA A 21 11.89 4.53 -21.50
N VAL A 22 11.96 5.86 -21.52
CA VAL A 22 11.58 6.70 -20.38
C VAL A 22 10.08 6.58 -20.10
N GLY A 23 9.23 6.59 -21.13
CA GLY A 23 7.78 6.43 -20.98
C GLY A 23 7.41 5.15 -20.24
N ILE A 24 8.01 4.02 -20.62
CA ILE A 24 7.77 2.72 -19.96
C ILE A 24 8.19 2.76 -18.49
N GLY A 25 9.36 3.31 -18.17
CA GLY A 25 9.83 3.43 -16.79
C GLY A 25 8.90 4.26 -15.91
N LEU A 26 8.38 5.37 -16.45
CA LEU A 26 7.42 6.22 -15.75
C LEU A 26 6.09 5.49 -15.49
N PHE A 27 5.56 4.75 -16.48
CA PHE A 27 4.33 3.98 -16.29
C PHE A 27 4.45 2.88 -15.23
N GLN A 28 5.61 2.21 -15.14
CA GLN A 28 5.85 1.22 -14.09
C GLN A 28 5.90 1.88 -12.72
N GLY A 29 6.65 2.99 -12.59
CA GLY A 29 6.73 3.74 -11.34
C GLY A 29 5.39 4.31 -10.87
N THR A 30 4.54 4.79 -11.79
CA THR A 30 3.20 5.28 -11.41
C THR A 30 2.27 4.17 -10.98
N SER A 31 2.33 2.98 -11.59
CA SER A 31 1.54 1.82 -11.20
C SER A 31 1.87 1.35 -9.78
N VAL A 32 3.16 1.22 -9.46
CA VAL A 32 3.63 0.83 -8.13
C VAL A 32 3.17 1.85 -7.07
N ASN A 33 3.36 3.15 -7.33
CA ASN A 33 2.95 4.20 -6.41
C ASN A 33 1.43 4.27 -6.25
N ALA A 34 0.65 4.05 -7.31
CA ALA A 34 -0.80 4.02 -7.24
C ALA A 34 -1.30 2.86 -6.33
N ASN A 35 -0.73 1.66 -6.50
CA ASN A 35 -1.05 0.52 -5.66
C ASN A 35 -0.63 0.77 -4.20
N LYS A 36 0.58 1.31 -3.96
CA LYS A 36 1.05 1.70 -2.62
C LYS A 36 0.08 2.65 -1.92
N ASN A 37 -0.35 3.71 -2.62
CA ASN A 37 -1.28 4.70 -2.07
C ASN A 37 -2.67 4.11 -1.81
N ALA A 38 -3.16 3.22 -2.68
CA ALA A 38 -4.41 2.52 -2.46
C ALA A 38 -4.36 1.66 -1.19
N ILE A 39 -3.28 0.86 -1.03
CA ILE A 39 -3.08 0.03 0.15
C ILE A 39 -2.98 0.88 1.43
N ILE A 40 -2.28 2.02 1.39
CA ILE A 40 -2.19 2.94 2.53
C ILE A 40 -3.58 3.44 2.92
N ASN A 41 -4.40 3.85 1.95
CA ASN A 41 -5.77 4.29 2.22
C ASN A 41 -6.63 3.18 2.84
N ASP A 42 -6.49 1.94 2.35
CA ASP A 42 -7.19 0.79 2.93
C ASP A 42 -6.73 0.51 4.36
N LEU A 43 -5.42 0.56 4.63
CA LEU A 43 -4.86 0.43 5.98
C LEU A 43 -5.33 1.54 6.93
N MET A 44 -5.50 2.77 6.44
CA MET A 44 -6.10 3.86 7.21
C MET A 44 -7.54 3.54 7.61
N ASN A 45 -8.35 3.05 6.67
CA ASN A 45 -9.73 2.65 6.94
C ASN A 45 -9.81 1.48 7.93
N ILE A 46 -8.98 0.45 7.76
CA ILE A 46 -8.87 -0.70 8.67
C ILE A 46 -8.43 -0.25 10.07
N GLY A 47 -7.45 0.65 10.17
CA GLY A 47 -6.98 1.22 11.42
C GLY A 47 -8.10 1.94 12.18
N GLN A 48 -8.92 2.73 11.48
CA GLN A 48 -10.09 3.37 12.09
C GLN A 48 -11.13 2.36 12.57
N TYR A 49 -11.37 1.29 11.80
CA TYR A 49 -12.26 0.21 12.22
C TYR A 49 -11.77 -0.48 13.50
N ALA A 50 -10.46 -0.76 13.59
CA ALA A 50 -9.85 -1.31 14.80
C ALA A 50 -9.92 -0.37 15.99
N ASN A 51 -9.68 0.94 15.79
CA ASN A 51 -9.80 1.93 16.86
C ASN A 51 -11.25 2.05 17.37
N ARG A 52 -12.24 1.97 16.48
CA ARG A 52 -13.67 1.91 16.86
C ARG A 52 -14.00 0.68 17.70
N TYR A 53 -13.47 -0.49 17.35
CA TYR A 53 -13.62 -1.70 18.17
C TYR A 53 -13.02 -1.49 19.56
N ARG A 54 -11.80 -0.96 19.64
CA ARG A 54 -11.12 -0.68 20.91
C ARG A 54 -11.91 0.27 21.81
N LEU A 55 -12.47 1.35 21.26
CA LEU A 55 -13.23 2.35 22.02
C LEU A 55 -14.59 1.83 22.49
N ARG A 56 -15.14 0.81 21.82
CA ARG A 56 -16.43 0.22 22.19
C ARG A 56 -16.30 -0.60 23.49
N PRO A 57 -17.21 -0.43 24.48
CA PRO A 57 -17.20 -1.24 25.70
C PRO A 57 -17.45 -2.73 25.42
N GLU A 58 -16.86 -3.61 26.24
CA GLU A 58 -17.05 -5.07 26.17
C GLU A 58 -18.52 -5.51 26.19
N PRO A 59 -19.42 -4.94 27.02
CA PRO A 59 -20.84 -5.33 27.03
C PRO A 59 -21.58 -5.10 25.70
N LEU A 60 -21.00 -4.29 24.80
CA LEU A 60 -21.54 -4.01 23.46
C LEU A 60 -20.79 -4.77 22.36
N GLY A 61 -19.95 -5.76 22.71
CA GLY A 61 -19.12 -6.51 21.77
C GLY A 61 -17.91 -5.73 21.24
N GLY A 62 -17.41 -4.79 22.04
CA GLY A 62 -16.16 -4.07 21.77
C GLY A 62 -14.96 -4.63 22.52
N GLY A 63 -13.82 -3.97 22.36
CA GLY A 63 -12.55 -4.40 22.96
C GLY A 63 -12.24 -3.80 24.34
N GLY A 64 -13.06 -2.89 24.88
CA GLY A 64 -12.87 -2.39 26.24
C GLY A 64 -11.53 -1.68 26.47
N ARG A 65 -11.08 -0.88 25.50
CA ARG A 65 -9.74 -0.27 25.40
C ARG A 65 -8.61 -1.23 25.00
N THR A 66 -8.96 -2.45 24.58
CA THR A 66 -8.02 -3.43 24.03
C THR A 66 -8.34 -3.77 22.57
N TYR A 67 -7.37 -4.29 21.84
CA TYR A 67 -7.54 -4.92 20.52
C TYR A 67 -7.70 -6.44 20.64
N ASN A 68 -7.81 -6.98 21.86
CA ASN A 68 -7.95 -8.42 22.04
C ASN A 68 -9.26 -8.91 21.42
N GLY A 69 -9.21 -10.03 20.71
CA GLY A 69 -10.35 -10.57 19.96
C GLY A 69 -10.73 -9.79 18.69
N PHE A 70 -10.02 -8.70 18.36
CA PHE A 70 -10.23 -8.03 17.09
C PHE A 70 -9.79 -8.92 15.94
N ASN A 71 -10.67 -9.11 14.96
CA ASN A 71 -10.38 -9.78 13.70
C ASN A 71 -10.89 -8.92 12.55
N LEU A 72 -10.13 -8.86 11.46
CA LEU A 72 -10.63 -8.18 10.26
C LEU A 72 -11.87 -8.90 9.72
N PRO A 73 -12.95 -8.17 9.43
CA PRO A 73 -14.09 -8.67 8.66
C PRO A 73 -13.62 -9.25 7.33
N GLN A 74 -14.25 -10.34 6.86
CA GLN A 74 -13.83 -11.02 5.62
C GLN A 74 -13.80 -10.09 4.40
N ASN A 75 -14.71 -9.13 4.32
CA ASN A 75 -14.79 -8.14 3.25
C ASN A 75 -13.62 -7.13 3.23
N LEU A 76 -12.83 -7.04 4.32
CA LEU A 76 -11.66 -6.17 4.42
C LEU A 76 -10.34 -6.95 4.39
N ARG A 77 -10.38 -8.29 4.32
CA ARG A 77 -9.17 -9.14 4.31
C ARG A 77 -8.51 -9.21 2.93
N SER A 78 -9.23 -8.87 1.87
CA SER A 78 -8.71 -8.94 0.51
C SER A 78 -9.47 -7.97 -0.38
N ASN A 79 -8.76 -7.27 -1.24
CA ASN A 79 -9.34 -6.48 -2.32
C ASN A 79 -8.55 -6.72 -3.62
N GLU A 80 -8.71 -5.85 -4.62
CA GLU A 80 -7.96 -5.94 -5.87
C GLU A 80 -6.47 -5.58 -5.70
N ASN A 81 -6.14 -4.76 -4.70
CA ASN A 81 -4.80 -4.23 -4.49
C ASN A 81 -3.92 -5.14 -3.62
N ALA A 82 -4.46 -5.71 -2.54
CA ALA A 82 -3.70 -6.45 -1.55
C ALA A 82 -4.56 -7.43 -0.74
N ASP A 83 -3.86 -8.34 -0.05
CA ASP A 83 -4.38 -9.16 1.03
C ASP A 83 -3.94 -8.59 2.38
N TYR A 84 -4.87 -8.47 3.33
CA TYR A 84 -4.68 -7.82 4.62
C TYR A 84 -4.82 -8.82 5.76
N THR A 85 -3.84 -8.79 6.67
CA THR A 85 -3.84 -9.60 7.89
C THR A 85 -3.60 -8.73 9.11
N ASN A 86 -4.23 -9.07 10.23
CA ASN A 86 -3.91 -8.48 11.53
C ASN A 86 -3.13 -9.45 12.43
N TYR A 87 -2.30 -8.87 13.28
CA TYR A 87 -1.67 -9.55 14.39
C TYR A 87 -1.70 -8.65 15.63
N VAL A 88 -2.32 -9.13 16.70
CA VAL A 88 -2.34 -8.41 17.98
C VAL A 88 -1.02 -8.68 18.69
N VAL A 89 -0.17 -7.65 18.80
CA VAL A 89 1.14 -7.74 19.44
C VAL A 89 0.99 -7.69 20.96
N THR A 90 0.17 -6.75 21.44
CA THR A 90 -0.21 -6.61 22.84
C THR A 90 -1.69 -6.27 22.91
N PRO A 91 -2.35 -6.39 24.08
CA PRO A 91 -3.74 -5.98 24.21
C PRO A 91 -4.02 -4.53 23.76
N GLN A 92 -3.01 -3.66 23.70
CA GLN A 92 -3.16 -2.27 23.28
C GLN A 92 -2.39 -1.93 22.00
N SER A 93 -1.86 -2.92 21.28
CA SER A 93 -1.15 -2.72 20.02
C SER A 93 -1.49 -3.81 19.02
N ILE A 94 -1.84 -3.40 17.80
CA ILE A 94 -2.19 -4.29 16.70
C ILE A 94 -1.41 -3.89 15.45
N THR A 95 -0.79 -4.87 14.79
CA THR A 95 -0.07 -4.68 13.54
C THR A 95 -0.92 -5.19 12.39
N PHE A 96 -0.99 -4.38 11.34
CA PHE A 96 -1.58 -4.75 10.06
C PHE A 96 -0.49 -4.96 9.04
N THR A 97 -0.60 -6.05 8.29
CA THR A 97 0.28 -6.37 7.17
C THR A 97 -0.59 -6.46 5.93
N ALA A 98 -0.25 -5.68 4.92
CA ALA A 98 -0.83 -5.75 3.59
C ALA A 98 0.21 -6.32 2.62
N VAL A 99 -0.17 -7.35 1.86
CA VAL A 99 0.65 -7.98 0.83
C VAL A 99 0.07 -7.64 -0.53
N SER A 100 0.82 -6.94 -1.38
CA SER A 100 0.33 -6.55 -2.71
C SER A 100 0.06 -7.77 -3.58
N LYS A 101 -1.11 -7.79 -4.24
CA LYS A 101 -1.47 -8.85 -5.20
C LYS A 101 -0.68 -8.76 -6.50
N PHE A 102 -0.09 -7.60 -6.79
CA PHE A 102 0.76 -7.39 -7.95
C PHE A 102 2.21 -7.81 -7.69
N GLY A 103 2.54 -8.27 -6.47
CA GLY A 103 3.89 -8.72 -6.13
C GLY A 103 4.89 -7.60 -5.86
N TYR A 104 4.45 -6.34 -5.81
CA TYR A 104 5.31 -5.18 -5.54
C TYR A 104 5.92 -5.19 -4.14
N GLY A 105 5.29 -5.87 -3.18
CA GLY A 105 5.80 -6.03 -1.83
C GLY A 105 4.75 -5.84 -0.75
N ASN A 106 5.20 -5.49 0.45
CA ASN A 106 4.36 -5.46 1.65
C ASN A 106 4.37 -4.09 2.31
N ILE A 107 3.27 -3.76 2.96
CA ILE A 107 3.14 -2.57 3.80
C ILE A 107 2.74 -3.03 5.20
N ILE A 108 3.54 -2.66 6.19
CA ILE A 108 3.32 -3.01 7.60
C ILE A 108 3.10 -1.73 8.38
N VAL A 109 2.04 -1.68 9.17
CA VAL A 109 1.74 -0.55 10.05
C VAL A 109 1.23 -1.04 11.39
N THR A 110 1.66 -0.38 12.46
CA THR A 110 1.22 -0.71 13.82
C THR A 110 0.34 0.39 14.35
N LEU A 111 -0.81 0.01 14.90
CA LEU A 111 -1.76 0.88 15.59
C LEU A 111 -1.55 0.73 17.10
N ASP A 112 -1.26 1.84 17.77
CA ASP A 112 -0.91 1.86 19.19
C ASP A 112 -2.12 2.08 20.11
N SER A 113 -1.84 2.27 21.40
CA SER A 113 -2.83 2.48 22.46
C SER A 113 -3.54 3.85 22.37
N THR A 114 -2.99 4.79 21.60
CA THR A 114 -3.60 6.09 21.33
C THR A 114 -4.65 6.01 20.23
N GLY A 115 -4.63 4.92 19.44
CA GLY A 115 -5.49 4.76 18.28
C GLY A 115 -4.94 5.47 17.05
N THR A 116 -3.65 5.77 17.03
CA THR A 116 -2.95 6.39 15.91
C THR A 116 -2.10 5.35 15.19
N LEU A 117 -2.15 5.34 13.86
CA LEU A 117 -1.24 4.53 13.07
C LEU A 117 0.17 5.09 13.22
N GLY A 118 1.11 4.23 13.59
CA GLY A 118 2.52 4.55 13.63
C GLY A 118 3.13 4.61 12.23
N ASN A 119 4.44 4.43 12.17
CA ASN A 119 5.16 4.50 10.90
C ASN A 119 4.78 3.33 9.99
N PHE A 120 4.58 3.63 8.71
CA PHE A 120 4.46 2.63 7.66
C PHE A 120 5.86 2.12 7.30
N SER A 121 6.03 0.82 7.36
CA SER A 121 7.19 0.11 6.83
C SER A 121 6.82 -0.49 5.48
N PHE A 122 7.70 -0.30 4.49
CA PHE A 122 7.53 -0.78 3.13
C PHE A 122 8.64 -1.80 2.84
N THR A 123 8.35 -2.76 1.97
CA THR A 123 9.34 -3.73 1.48
C THR A 123 9.15 -3.93 -0.02
N GLY A 124 10.21 -4.33 -0.74
CA GLY A 124 10.14 -4.63 -2.18
C GLY A 124 10.15 -3.37 -3.03
N ASP A 125 9.38 -3.35 -4.12
CA ASP A 125 9.25 -2.22 -5.05
C ASP A 125 8.57 -0.99 -4.41
N PHE A 126 8.06 -1.13 -3.19
CA PHE A 126 7.51 -0.02 -2.41
C PHE A 126 8.57 0.79 -1.63
N GLU A 127 9.83 0.33 -1.55
CA GLU A 127 10.93 1.07 -0.90
C GLU A 127 11.41 2.28 -1.69
#